data_AF-A0ABD0Z9F0-F1
#
_entry.id   AF-A0ABD0Z9F0-F1
#
_cell.length_a   1.000
_cell.length_b   1.000
_cell.length_c   1.000
_cell.angle_alpha   90.00
_cell.angle_beta   90.00
_cell.angle_gamma   90.00
#
_symmetry.space_group_name_H-M   'P 1'
#
loop_
_entity.id
_entity.type
_entity.pdbx_description
1 polymer ?
#
loop_
_entity_poly.entity_id
_entity_poly.type
_entity_poly.pdbx_seq_one_letter_code
_entity_poly.pdbx_strand_id
1 'polypeptide(L)'
;MVAELFFNRPVDILISILNGSHFPRVSLNAFIAHFGEDETAAMCLMLASGIMFGVGELDSLVSARASDIFEGMKMERMLQLDAIMVQAEFSHSAAHKGLYLYTSRLLYPIWNSCVLSKSSSSDSMSEGGVVSCRFSTEAMLELQSKLRLLGNYLTRKSDADDSTGGGLNGVL
;
A
#
# COMPACT_ATOMS: atom_id res chain seq x y z
N MET A 1 -15.05 36.57 9.48
CA MET A 1 -13.87 35.72 9.21
C MET A 1 -14.39 34.30 9.14
N VAL A 2 -14.50 33.72 7.94
CA VAL A 2 -14.89 32.33 7.76
C VAL A 2 -13.62 31.50 7.93
N ALA A 3 -13.60 30.58 8.90
CA ALA A 3 -12.50 29.64 9.07
C ALA A 3 -12.81 28.38 8.27
N GLU A 4 -12.03 28.10 7.23
CA GLU A 4 -12.06 26.81 6.53
C GLU A 4 -11.26 25.79 7.33
N LEU A 5 -11.92 24.71 7.75
CA LEU A 5 -11.30 23.64 8.50
C LEU A 5 -10.81 22.57 7.51
N PHE A 6 -9.50 22.46 7.35
CA PHE A 6 -8.88 21.45 6.50
C PHE A 6 -8.58 20.21 7.34
N PHE A 7 -9.23 19.09 7.02
CA PHE A 7 -8.93 17.80 7.63
C PHE A 7 -7.71 17.19 6.93
N ASN A 8 -6.58 17.15 7.63
CA ASN A 8 -5.40 16.44 7.15
C ASN A 8 -5.66 14.92 7.20
N ARG A 9 -5.44 14.23 6.08
CA ARG A 9 -5.47 12.77 6.06
C ARG A 9 -4.25 12.24 6.83
N PRO A 10 -4.31 11.03 7.41
CA PRO A 10 -3.15 10.43 8.09
C PRO A 10 -1.87 10.40 7.24
N VAL A 11 -2.01 10.17 5.93
CA VAL A 11 -0.89 10.23 4.98
C VAL A 11 -0.26 11.62 4.89
N ASP A 12 -1.04 12.70 4.99
CA ASP A 12 -0.52 14.06 4.88
C ASP A 12 0.36 14.38 6.11
N ILE A 13 -0.01 13.87 7.28
CA ILE A 13 0.80 13.94 8.51
C ILE A 13 2.08 13.11 8.34
N LEU A 14 1.98 11.89 7.81
CA LEU A 14 3.14 11.05 7.55
C LEU A 14 4.12 11.73 6.59
N ILE A 15 3.65 12.27 5.47
CA ILE A 15 4.47 13.02 4.50
C ILE A 15 5.19 14.17 5.21
N SER A 16 4.51 14.91 6.10
CA SER A 16 5.14 15.98 6.87
C SER A 16 6.29 15.48 7.76
N ILE A 17 6.11 14.33 8.44
CA ILE A 17 7.16 13.68 9.25
C ILE A 17 8.33 13.26 8.35
N LEU A 18 8.04 12.65 7.20
CA LEU A 18 9.06 12.16 6.25
C LEU A 18 9.83 13.30 5.58
N ASN A 19 9.23 14.47 5.38
CA ASN A 19 9.88 15.65 4.79
C ASN A 19 10.75 16.45 5.78
N GLY A 20 10.63 16.21 7.09
CA GLY A 20 11.37 16.97 8.10
C GLY A 20 12.90 16.91 7.89
N SER A 21 13.58 18.06 7.99
CA SER A 21 15.03 18.19 7.77
C SER A 21 15.86 17.29 8.70
N HIS A 22 15.40 17.10 9.93
CA HIS A 22 15.85 16.03 10.83
C HIS A 22 14.73 15.01 10.96
N PHE A 23 14.94 13.80 10.44
CA PHE A 23 13.98 12.71 10.52
C PHE A 23 13.72 12.34 11.99
N PRO A 24 12.59 12.76 12.61
CA PRO A 24 12.40 12.62 14.04
C PRO A 24 11.80 11.25 14.29
N ARG A 25 12.65 10.25 14.60
CA ARG A 25 12.21 8.88 14.95
C ARG A 25 11.15 8.88 16.05
N VAL A 26 11.21 9.85 16.97
CA VAL A 26 10.19 10.06 18.02
C VAL A 26 8.81 10.33 17.43
N SER A 27 8.71 11.24 16.45
CA SER A 27 7.44 11.56 15.78
C SER A 27 6.91 10.39 14.98
N LEU A 28 7.79 9.63 14.30
CA LEU A 28 7.41 8.40 13.62
C LEU A 28 6.86 7.36 14.61
N ASN A 29 7.54 7.15 15.74
CA ASN A 29 7.09 6.18 16.74
C ASN A 29 5.75 6.60 17.37
N ALA A 30 5.54 7.90 17.61
CA ALA A 30 4.25 8.42 18.07
C ALA A 30 3.15 8.21 17.03
N PHE A 31 3.45 8.40 15.74
CA PHE A 31 2.53 8.12 14.63
C PHE A 31 2.16 6.63 14.58
N ILE A 32 3.15 5.74 14.64
CA ILE A 32 2.96 4.28 14.68
C ILE A 32 2.13 3.88 15.91
N ALA A 33 2.40 4.45 17.08
CA ALA A 33 1.63 4.15 18.29
C ALA A 33 0.16 4.59 18.18
N HIS A 34 -0.12 5.62 17.39
CA HIS A 34 -1.48 6.15 17.22
C HIS A 34 -2.28 5.41 16.13
N PHE A 35 -1.68 5.18 14.95
CA PHE A 35 -2.36 4.57 13.80
C PHE A 35 -2.13 3.06 13.67
N GLY A 36 -1.07 2.53 14.28
CA GLY A 36 -0.67 1.13 14.18
C GLY A 36 0.46 0.89 13.17
N GLU A 37 1.23 -0.18 13.42
CA GLU A 37 2.33 -0.62 12.54
C GLU A 37 1.82 -0.98 11.13
N ASP A 38 0.70 -1.71 11.05
CA ASP A 38 0.13 -2.19 9.79
C ASP A 38 -0.39 -1.05 8.90
N GLU A 39 -1.05 -0.07 9.50
CA GLU A 39 -1.53 1.15 8.82
C GLU A 39 -0.35 2.00 8.33
N THR A 40 0.67 2.15 9.17
CA THR A 40 1.88 2.90 8.80
C THR A 40 2.59 2.19 7.64
N ALA A 41 2.72 0.87 7.68
CA ALA A 41 3.28 0.08 6.60
C ALA A 41 2.50 0.26 5.29
N ALA A 42 1.17 0.25 5.33
CA ALA A 42 0.31 0.49 4.18
C ALA A 42 0.55 1.90 3.57
N MET A 43 0.66 2.92 4.41
CA MET A 43 0.94 4.29 3.95
C MET A 43 2.37 4.44 3.40
N CYS A 44 3.36 3.85 4.04
CA CYS A 44 4.75 3.84 3.55
C CYS A 44 4.84 3.15 2.18
N LEU A 45 4.17 2.01 2.01
CA LEU A 45 4.11 1.29 0.74
C LEU A 45 3.47 2.14 -0.37
N MET A 46 2.37 2.83 -0.07
CA MET A 46 1.71 3.75 -0.99
C MET A 46 2.65 4.87 -1.45
N LEU A 47 3.38 5.50 -0.51
CA LEU A 47 4.33 6.58 -0.80
C LEU A 47 5.57 6.08 -1.54
N ALA A 48 6.13 4.93 -1.14
CA ALA A 48 7.30 4.33 -1.78
C ALA A 48 7.02 3.91 -3.22
N SER A 49 5.80 3.46 -3.52
CA SER A 49 5.35 3.14 -4.89
C SER A 49 4.96 4.36 -5.71
N GLY A 50 4.96 5.57 -5.13
CA GLY A 50 4.59 6.81 -5.82
C GLY A 50 3.10 6.95 -6.09
N ILE A 51 2.26 6.20 -5.37
CA ILE A 51 0.81 6.28 -5.53
C ILE A 51 0.28 7.43 -4.67
N MET A 52 -0.17 8.51 -5.30
CA MET A 52 -0.73 9.69 -4.63
C MET A 52 -2.20 9.92 -4.98
N PHE A 53 -2.94 10.50 -4.03
CA PHE A 53 -4.27 11.07 -4.25
C PHE A 53 -4.18 12.61 -4.20
N GLY A 54 -3.93 13.26 -5.34
CA GLY A 54 -3.90 14.73 -5.45
C GLY A 54 -3.04 15.29 -6.58
N VAL A 55 -2.95 16.63 -6.64
CA VAL A 55 -2.21 17.39 -7.65
C VAL A 55 -0.81 17.69 -7.10
N GLY A 56 0.16 16.82 -7.39
CA GLY A 56 1.56 17.07 -7.04
C GLY A 56 2.45 15.85 -7.28
N GLU A 57 3.69 16.09 -7.70
CA GLU A 57 4.74 15.09 -7.76
C GLU A 57 5.29 14.84 -6.35
N LEU A 58 5.43 13.58 -5.94
CA LEU A 58 5.96 13.24 -4.63
C LEU A 58 7.47 13.50 -4.60
N ASP A 59 7.95 14.17 -3.56
CA ASP A 59 9.39 14.35 -3.37
C ASP A 59 10.09 12.98 -3.29
N SER A 60 11.11 12.80 -4.11
CA SER A 60 11.95 11.60 -4.13
C SER A 60 12.51 11.25 -2.76
N LEU A 61 12.75 12.25 -1.90
CA LEU A 61 13.18 12.04 -0.51
C LEU A 61 12.11 11.33 0.33
N VAL A 62 10.83 11.70 0.17
CA VAL A 62 9.71 11.06 0.89
C VAL A 62 9.56 9.63 0.45
N SER A 63 9.61 9.38 -0.85
CA SER A 63 9.51 8.03 -1.41
C SER A 63 10.65 7.12 -0.89
N ALA A 64 11.89 7.62 -0.89
CA ALA A 64 13.04 6.89 -0.35
C ALA A 64 12.88 6.59 1.15
N ARG A 65 12.55 7.59 1.96
CA ARG A 65 12.36 7.40 3.42
C ARG A 65 11.19 6.47 3.73
N ALA A 66 10.09 6.56 2.97
CA ALA A 66 8.96 5.66 3.12
C ALA A 66 9.36 4.22 2.79
N SER A 67 10.16 4.02 1.75
CA SER A 67 10.72 2.71 1.39
C SER A 67 11.57 2.15 2.54
N ASP A 68 12.52 2.92 3.07
CA ASP A 68 13.40 2.46 4.16
C ASP A 68 12.61 2.03 5.41
N ILE A 69 11.56 2.77 5.76
CA ILE A 69 10.68 2.42 6.89
C ILE A 69 9.91 1.14 6.61
N PHE A 70 9.32 1.01 5.42
CA PHE A 70 8.57 -0.19 5.03
C PHE A 70 9.45 -1.44 5.07
N GLU A 71 10.69 -1.34 4.59
CA GLU A 71 11.66 -2.43 4.68
C GLU A 71 11.99 -2.80 6.12
N GLY A 72 12.18 -1.81 7.01
CA GLY A 72 12.37 -2.05 8.43
C GLY A 72 11.21 -2.80 9.11
N MET A 73 10.00 -2.71 8.54
CA MET A 73 8.78 -3.38 9.02
C MET A 73 8.60 -4.80 8.46
N LYS A 74 9.47 -5.27 7.55
CA LYS A 74 9.44 -6.65 7.04
C LYS A 74 9.94 -7.68 8.04
N MET A 75 10.70 -7.25 9.05
CA MET A 75 11.27 -8.15 10.06
C MET A 75 10.15 -8.90 10.79
N GLU A 76 10.09 -10.21 10.58
CA GLU A 76 9.19 -11.10 11.31
C GLU A 76 9.66 -11.21 12.76
N ARG A 77 8.79 -10.88 13.73
CA ARG A 77 9.05 -11.21 15.12
C ARG A 77 9.01 -12.73 15.23
N MET A 78 10.18 -13.37 15.24
CA MET A 78 10.31 -14.78 15.59
C MET A 78 9.84 -14.91 17.04
N LEU A 79 8.65 -15.49 17.24
CA LEU A 79 8.14 -15.76 18.58
C LEU A 79 9.16 -16.67 19.28
N GLN A 80 9.70 -16.20 20.40
CA GLN A 80 10.47 -17.07 21.28
C GLN A 80 9.55 -18.22 21.69
N LEU A 81 9.93 -19.42 21.26
CA LEU A 81 9.28 -20.67 21.60
C LEU A 81 9.37 -20.86 23.11
N ASP A 82 8.38 -20.39 23.86
CA ASP A 82 8.14 -20.94 25.18
C ASP A 82 7.47 -22.30 24.96
N ALA A 83 8.27 -23.34 25.18
CA ALA A 83 7.90 -24.72 24.93
C ALA A 83 6.81 -25.13 25.92
N ILE A 84 5.54 -25.14 25.49
CA ILE A 84 4.46 -26.08 25.85
C ILE A 84 3.22 -25.68 25.04
N MET A 85 2.84 -26.53 24.08
CA MET A 85 1.52 -26.57 23.42
C MET A 85 0.79 -25.23 23.21
N VAL A 86 1.18 -24.46 22.20
CA VAL A 86 0.28 -23.43 21.63
C VAL A 86 0.43 -23.46 20.11
N GLN A 87 -0.73 -23.50 19.45
CA GLN A 87 -0.91 -23.36 18.02
C GLN A 87 0.08 -22.33 17.45
N ALA A 88 0.94 -22.75 16.53
CA ALA A 88 1.88 -21.84 15.88
C ALA A 88 1.09 -20.85 15.01
N GLU A 89 0.57 -19.78 15.62
CA GLU A 89 0.05 -18.63 14.88
C GLU A 89 1.26 -17.93 14.27
N PHE A 90 1.48 -18.16 12.98
CA PHE A 90 2.44 -17.40 12.22
C PHE A 90 2.02 -15.92 12.24
N SER A 91 2.71 -15.10 13.03
CA SER A 91 2.43 -13.67 13.07
C SER A 91 3.09 -13.00 11.88
N HIS A 92 2.31 -12.70 10.85
CA HIS A 92 2.78 -11.91 9.71
C HIS A 92 3.40 -10.58 10.16
N SER A 93 4.48 -10.16 9.49
CA SER A 93 5.12 -8.87 9.72
C SER A 93 4.18 -7.70 9.41
N ALA A 94 4.47 -6.53 9.98
CA ALA A 94 3.69 -5.32 9.73
C ALA A 94 3.71 -4.94 8.24
N ALA A 95 4.83 -5.15 7.54
CA ALA A 95 4.91 -4.94 6.10
C ALA A 95 3.95 -5.86 5.32
N HIS A 96 3.84 -7.14 5.70
CA HIS A 96 2.93 -8.09 5.07
C HIS A 96 1.46 -7.66 5.28
N LYS A 97 1.10 -7.31 6.52
CA LYS A 97 -0.25 -6.85 6.85
C LYS A 97 -0.57 -5.52 6.16
N GLY A 98 0.39 -4.60 6.09
CA GLY A 98 0.25 -3.33 5.38
C GLY A 98 0.05 -3.50 3.88
N LEU A 99 0.77 -4.44 3.24
CA LEU A 99 0.57 -4.78 1.83
C LEU A 99 -0.85 -5.32 1.58
N TYR A 100 -1.28 -6.31 2.37
CA TYR A 100 -2.64 -6.85 2.27
C TYR A 100 -3.71 -5.77 2.51
N LEU A 101 -3.51 -4.92 3.52
CA LEU A 101 -4.44 -3.86 3.85
C LEU A 101 -4.55 -2.83 2.73
N TYR A 102 -3.42 -2.38 2.18
CA TYR A 102 -3.40 -1.41 1.10
C TYR A 102 -4.02 -1.96 -0.19
N THR A 103 -3.65 -3.18 -0.58
CA THR A 103 -4.24 -3.84 -1.76
C THR A 103 -5.74 -4.08 -1.61
N SER A 104 -6.19 -4.49 -0.42
CA SER A 104 -7.62 -4.66 -0.13
C SER A 104 -8.39 -3.34 -0.30
N ARG A 105 -7.82 -2.22 0.15
CA ARG A 105 -8.41 -0.88 -0.04
C ARG A 105 -8.46 -0.44 -1.49
N LEU A 106 -7.40 -0.70 -2.26
CA LEU A 106 -7.38 -0.41 -3.70
C LEU A 106 -8.46 -1.17 -4.45
N LEU A 107 -8.67 -2.44 -4.10
CA LEU A 107 -9.61 -3.33 -4.78
C LEU A 107 -11.04 -3.23 -4.25
N TYR A 108 -11.24 -2.67 -3.06
CA TYR A 108 -12.55 -2.57 -2.40
C TYR A 108 -13.68 -2.06 -3.31
N PRO A 109 -13.48 -1.02 -4.15
CA PRO A 109 -14.55 -0.51 -5.03
C PRO A 109 -15.08 -1.52 -6.05
N ILE A 110 -14.26 -2.51 -6.43
CA ILE A 110 -14.60 -3.51 -7.45
C ILE A 110 -14.81 -4.91 -6.88
N TRP A 111 -14.39 -5.16 -5.64
CA TRP A 111 -14.26 -6.50 -5.07
C TRP A 111 -15.57 -7.29 -4.98
N ASN A 112 -16.67 -6.60 -4.65
CA ASN A 112 -17.98 -7.24 -4.41
C ASN A 112 -19.03 -6.97 -5.50
N SER A 113 -18.63 -6.35 -6.61
CA SER A 113 -19.55 -5.89 -7.66
C SER A 113 -19.37 -6.67 -8.95
N CYS A 114 -20.46 -7.04 -9.61
CA CYS A 114 -20.39 -7.54 -10.99
C CYS A 114 -19.83 -6.45 -11.91
N VAL A 115 -18.73 -6.75 -12.59
CA VAL A 115 -18.08 -5.83 -13.54
C VAL A 115 -18.99 -5.51 -14.73
N LEU A 116 -19.80 -6.47 -15.15
CA LEU A 116 -20.67 -6.37 -16.31
C LEU A 116 -22.14 -6.26 -15.87
N SER A 117 -22.86 -5.33 -16.48
CA SER A 117 -24.32 -5.27 -16.44
C SER A 117 -24.89 -5.51 -17.82
N LYS A 118 -25.94 -6.34 -17.90
CA LYS A 118 -26.76 -6.42 -19.10
C LYS A 118 -27.77 -5.27 -19.06
N SER A 119 -27.74 -4.36 -20.04
CA SER A 119 -28.81 -3.39 -20.19
C SER A 119 -30.01 -4.12 -20.77
N SER A 120 -31.07 -4.29 -19.98
CA SER A 120 -32.35 -4.78 -20.47
C SER A 120 -32.98 -3.68 -21.33
N SER A 121 -32.87 -3.83 -22.65
CA SER A 121 -33.71 -3.08 -23.60
C SER A 121 -35.17 -3.43 -23.35
N SER A 122 -36.04 -2.43 -23.27
CA SER A 122 -37.49 -2.60 -23.18
C SER A 122 -38.14 -3.09 -24.48
N ASP A 123 -37.38 -3.17 -25.58
CA ASP A 123 -37.88 -3.72 -26.83
C ASP A 123 -37.82 -5.24 -26.80
N SER A 124 -39.00 -5.85 -26.70
CA SER A 124 -39.26 -7.29 -26.66
C SER A 124 -38.85 -8.07 -27.92
N MET A 125 -38.06 -7.48 -28.80
CA MET A 125 -37.63 -8.06 -30.09
C MET A 125 -36.11 -8.09 -30.29
N SER A 126 -35.31 -7.63 -29.32
CA SER A 126 -33.84 -7.67 -29.41
C SER A 126 -33.26 -8.76 -28.51
N GLU A 127 -32.97 -9.93 -29.09
CA GLU A 127 -32.35 -11.09 -28.41
C GLU A 127 -30.91 -10.80 -27.92
N GLY A 128 -30.29 -9.70 -28.36
CA GLY A 128 -28.94 -9.29 -28.02
C GLY A 128 -28.89 -8.11 -27.05
N GLY A 129 -29.00 -8.37 -25.74
CA GLY A 129 -28.81 -7.32 -24.74
C GLY A 129 -27.36 -6.81 -24.73
N VAL A 130 -27.18 -5.48 -24.79
CA VAL A 130 -25.85 -4.86 -24.70
C VAL A 130 -25.27 -5.11 -23.31
N VAL A 131 -24.03 -5.62 -23.28
CA VAL A 131 -23.26 -5.81 -22.06
C VAL A 131 -22.40 -4.57 -21.86
N SER A 132 -22.61 -3.84 -20.77
CA SER A 132 -21.84 -2.65 -20.40
C SER A 132 -21.00 -2.91 -19.15
N CYS A 133 -19.82 -2.29 -19.08
CA CYS A 133 -19.04 -2.23 -17.84
C CYS A 133 -19.72 -1.26 -16.87
N ARG A 134 -19.85 -1.66 -15.59
CA ARG A 134 -20.38 -0.77 -14.55
C ARG A 134 -19.41 0.33 -14.13
N PHE A 135 -18.12 0.13 -14.41
CA PHE A 135 -17.07 1.07 -14.07
C PHE A 135 -16.70 1.92 -15.28
N SER A 136 -16.53 3.22 -15.05
CA SER A 136 -15.93 4.12 -16.04
C SER A 136 -14.55 3.60 -16.44
N THR A 137 -14.21 3.73 -17.72
CA THR A 137 -12.89 3.37 -18.25
C THR A 137 -11.78 4.11 -17.49
N GLU A 138 -12.01 5.36 -17.13
CA GLU A 138 -11.06 6.24 -16.42
C GLU A 138 -10.71 5.67 -15.04
N ALA A 139 -11.72 5.33 -14.22
CA ALA A 139 -11.50 4.72 -12.90
C ALA A 139 -10.76 3.37 -12.99
N MET A 140 -11.04 2.56 -14.01
CA MET A 140 -10.35 1.29 -14.23
C MET A 140 -8.89 1.48 -14.63
N LEU A 141 -8.60 2.46 -15.50
CA LEU A 141 -7.24 2.82 -15.87
C LEU A 141 -6.45 3.39 -14.68
N GLU A 142 -7.09 4.18 -13.83
CA GLU A 142 -6.49 4.68 -12.59
C GLU A 142 -6.11 3.54 -11.65
N LEU A 143 -7.04 2.60 -11.41
CA LEU A 143 -6.79 1.42 -10.59
C LEU A 143 -5.66 0.56 -11.18
N GLN A 144 -5.67 0.33 -12.50
CA GLN A 144 -4.62 -0.41 -13.20
C GLN A 144 -3.25 0.27 -13.02
N SER A 145 -3.20 1.60 -13.17
CA SER A 145 -1.98 2.38 -12.98
C SER A 145 -1.41 2.20 -11.57
N LYS A 146 -2.27 2.32 -10.55
CA LYS A 146 -1.90 2.13 -9.13
C LYS A 146 -1.37 0.71 -8.86
N LEU A 147 -2.04 -0.32 -9.36
CA LEU A 147 -1.57 -1.71 -9.22
C LEU A 147 -0.24 -1.95 -9.93
N ARG A 148 -0.03 -1.34 -11.10
CA ARG A 148 1.24 -1.45 -11.84
C ARG A 148 2.38 -0.74 -11.10
N LEU A 149 2.15 0.44 -10.56
CA LEU A 149 3.13 1.15 -9.73
C LEU A 149 3.53 0.32 -8.51
N LEU A 150 2.54 -0.24 -7.81
CA LEU A 150 2.77 -1.12 -6.68
C LEU A 150 3.58 -2.37 -7.07
N GLY A 151 3.18 -3.07 -8.14
CA GLY A 151 3.89 -4.25 -8.63
C GLY A 151 5.33 -3.95 -9.02
N ASN A 152 5.56 -2.87 -9.77
CA ASN A 152 6.90 -2.45 -10.17
C ASN A 152 7.81 -2.15 -8.97
N TYR A 153 7.27 -1.51 -7.92
CA TYR A 153 8.02 -1.25 -6.70
C TYR A 153 8.44 -2.56 -6.01
N LEU A 154 7.50 -3.50 -5.85
CA LEU A 154 7.77 -4.79 -5.19
C LEU A 154 8.78 -5.64 -5.98
N THR A 155 8.66 -5.70 -7.31
CA THR A 155 9.61 -6.46 -8.16
C THR A 155 11.01 -5.87 -8.12
N ARG A 156 11.16 -4.55 -8.30
CA ARG A 156 12.47 -3.88 -8.23
C ARG A 156 13.21 -4.17 -6.93
N LYS A 157 12.46 -4.28 -5.83
CA LYS A 157 13.05 -4.55 -4.52
C LYS A 157 13.43 -6.01 -4.33
N SER A 158 12.64 -6.95 -4.87
CA SER A 158 12.99 -8.37 -4.90
C SER A 158 14.34 -8.59 -5.60
N ASP A 159 14.54 -7.97 -6.77
CA ASP A 159 15.79 -8.11 -7.54
C ASP A 159 17.00 -7.50 -6.79
N ALA A 160 16.78 -6.45 -6.00
CA ALA A 160 17.82 -5.83 -5.18
C ALA A 160 18.26 -6.71 -3.99
N ASP A 161 17.35 -7.51 -3.43
CA ASP A 161 17.68 -8.42 -2.33
C ASP A 161 18.48 -9.64 -2.82
N ASP A 162 18.15 -10.19 -4.00
CA ASP A 162 18.90 -11.30 -4.59
C ASP A 162 20.34 -10.93 -4.98
N SER A 163 20.56 -9.70 -5.42
CA SER A 163 21.90 -9.21 -5.79
C SER A 163 22.82 -8.94 -4.60
N THR A 164 22.28 -8.76 -3.39
CA THR A 164 23.06 -8.48 -2.17
C THR A 164 23.45 -9.77 -1.42
N GLY A 165 22.75 -10.88 -1.65
CA GLY A 165 22.98 -12.19 -1.01
C GLY A 165 24.15 -13.03 -1.56
N GLY A 166 24.80 -12.61 -2.66
CA GLY A 166 25.86 -13.39 -3.34
C GLY A 166 27.30 -13.17 -2.82
N GLY A 167 27.51 -12.33 -1.79
CA GLY A 167 28.81 -11.81 -1.40
C GLY A 167 29.54 -12.51 -0.24
N LEU A 168 29.21 -13.76 0.09
CA LEU A 168 29.88 -14.51 1.17
C LEU A 168 30.21 -15.94 0.73
N ASN A 169 31.12 -16.09 -0.24
CA ASN A 169 31.86 -17.33 -0.44
C ASN A 169 33.23 -17.01 -1.07
N GLY A 170 34.27 -16.99 -0.24
CA GLY A 170 35.64 -17.01 -0.74
C GLY A 170 36.66 -16.18 0.05
N VAL A 171 36.83 -16.43 1.35
CA VAL A 171 38.16 -16.38 2.01
C VAL A 171 38.13 -17.33 3.20
N LEU A 172 38.65 -18.54 3.00
CA LEU A 172 39.47 -19.30 3.96
C LEU A 172 40.30 -20.31 3.15
#